data_AF-E0UCB7-F1
#
_entry.id   AF-E0UCB7-F1
#
_cell.length_a   1.000
_cell.length_b   1.000
_cell.length_c   1.000
_cell.angle_alpha   90.00
_cell.angle_beta   90.00
_cell.angle_gamma   90.00
#
_symmetry.space_group_name_H-M   'P 1'
#
loop_
_entity.id
_entity.type
_entity.pdbx_description
1 polymer ?
#
loop_
_entity_poly.entity_id
_entity_poly.type
_entity_poly.pdbx_seq_one_letter_code
_entity_poly.pdbx_strand_id
1 'polypeptide(L)'
;MHDVNLTKPNPQKGIYYEFSPERWAWLDLIAWSEGTDKKIEQNANLGYTLYSSRNYKTLERIQDTETGYDVTFGFREVADLSKHPKIHVPFGNTTSTAFGRYQIMDFTDAWIRDYLQKNNFPLLPSYQPEYQDQMCLLLIDAKREALKYVDLGLKGLEEALNRLSYEWASLPPGRYGQGFHPFDICKDIYTKSLEKWEKVPTPK
;
A
#
# COMPACT_ATOMS: atom_id res chain seq x y z
N MET A 1 -23.74 12.96 -12.48
CA MET A 1 -22.54 12.67 -11.68
C MET A 1 -22.98 11.65 -10.66
N HIS A 2 -22.71 10.36 -10.90
CA HIS A 2 -23.04 9.34 -9.91
C HIS A 2 -22.03 9.48 -8.78
N ASP A 3 -22.51 9.89 -7.60
CA ASP A 3 -21.75 9.75 -6.37
C ASP A 3 -21.46 8.25 -6.20
N VAL A 4 -20.24 7.86 -6.54
CA VAL A 4 -19.71 6.55 -6.19
C VAL A 4 -19.68 6.57 -4.67
N ASN A 5 -20.55 5.78 -4.02
CA ASN A 5 -20.51 5.60 -2.57
C ASN A 5 -19.16 4.98 -2.23
N LEU A 6 -18.18 5.84 -1.93
CA LEU A 6 -16.87 5.43 -1.46
C LEU A 6 -17.10 4.63 -0.18
N THR A 7 -16.71 3.37 -0.17
CA THR A 7 -16.70 2.58 1.06
C THR A 7 -15.66 3.20 1.98
N LYS A 8 -16.17 4.05 2.88
CA LYS A 8 -15.39 4.74 3.91
C LYS A 8 -15.30 3.89 5.17
N PRO A 9 -14.21 4.02 5.95
CA PRO A 9 -13.96 3.40 7.24
C PRO A 9 -15.17 3.13 8.14
N ASN A 10 -15.11 2.04 8.92
CA ASN A 10 -15.88 1.90 10.16
C ASN A 10 -14.95 1.95 11.38
N PRO A 11 -14.80 3.12 12.04
CA PRO A 11 -13.92 3.28 13.19
C PRO A 11 -14.25 2.39 14.39
N GLN A 12 -15.49 1.88 14.47
CA GLN A 12 -15.96 1.04 15.57
C GLN A 12 -15.61 -0.45 15.38
N LYS A 13 -15.28 -0.88 14.15
CA LYS A 13 -14.96 -2.29 13.83
C LYS A 13 -13.45 -2.57 13.73
N GLY A 14 -12.59 -1.59 14.01
CA GLY A 14 -11.14 -1.79 14.08
C GLY A 14 -10.42 -1.83 12.73
N ILE A 15 -11.07 -1.42 11.64
CA ILE A 15 -10.45 -1.35 10.31
C ILE A 15 -10.86 -0.02 9.66
N TYR A 16 -9.86 0.76 9.25
CA TYR A 16 -10.04 2.10 8.73
C TYR A 16 -10.34 2.10 7.21
N TYR A 17 -9.95 1.11 6.44
CA TYR A 17 -10.42 0.90 5.07
C TYR A 17 -10.74 -0.56 4.84
N GLU A 18 -11.93 -0.83 4.30
CA GLU A 18 -12.26 -2.17 3.81
C GLU A 18 -11.33 -2.54 2.65
N PHE A 19 -10.91 -3.80 2.60
CA PHE A 19 -10.07 -4.28 1.51
C PHE A 19 -10.94 -4.92 0.42
N SER A 20 -10.80 -4.44 -0.81
CA SER A 20 -11.36 -5.05 -2.02
C SER A 20 -10.22 -5.63 -2.88
N PRO A 21 -10.53 -6.47 -3.89
CA PRO A 21 -9.53 -6.93 -4.84
C PRO A 21 -8.77 -5.78 -5.52
N GLU A 22 -9.46 -4.70 -5.87
CA GLU A 22 -8.86 -3.51 -6.49
C GLU A 22 -7.87 -2.83 -5.55
N ARG A 23 -8.24 -2.65 -4.27
CA ARG A 23 -7.37 -2.03 -3.26
C ARG A 23 -6.14 -2.87 -3.00
N TRP A 24 -6.30 -4.18 -2.86
CA TRP A 24 -5.17 -5.09 -2.72
C TRP A 24 -4.24 -5.09 -3.93
N ALA A 25 -4.81 -5.08 -5.15
CA ALA A 25 -4.03 -5.00 -6.37
C ALA A 25 -3.23 -3.69 -6.47
N TRP A 26 -3.79 -2.59 -5.95
CA TRP A 26 -3.11 -1.31 -5.85
C TRP A 26 -1.97 -1.29 -4.84
N LEU A 27 -2.18 -1.89 -3.67
CA LEU A 27 -1.12 -2.05 -2.67
C LEU A 27 0.05 -2.87 -3.24
N ASP A 28 -0.24 -3.92 -3.98
CA ASP A 28 0.78 -4.72 -4.67
C ASP A 28 1.52 -3.92 -5.75
N LEU A 29 0.80 -3.14 -6.57
CA LEU A 29 1.43 -2.30 -7.58
C LEU A 29 2.41 -1.29 -6.96
N ILE A 30 2.06 -0.66 -5.84
CA ILE A 30 2.95 0.28 -5.13
C ILE A 30 4.17 -0.45 -4.56
N ALA A 31 3.97 -1.61 -3.92
CA ALA A 31 5.07 -2.40 -3.37
C ALA A 31 6.06 -2.83 -4.46
N TRP A 32 5.52 -3.25 -5.62
CA TRP A 32 6.32 -3.56 -6.80
C TRP A 32 7.08 -2.35 -7.31
N SER A 33 6.43 -1.19 -7.45
CA SER A 33 7.05 0.01 -8.02
C SER A 33 8.14 0.58 -7.10
N GLU A 34 7.96 0.47 -5.79
CA GLU A 34 8.97 0.82 -4.79
C GLU A 34 10.08 -0.26 -4.64
N GLY A 35 9.93 -1.39 -5.35
CA GLY A 35 10.89 -2.47 -5.38
C GLY A 35 10.96 -3.30 -4.09
N THR A 36 10.01 -3.12 -3.17
CA THR A 36 9.92 -3.82 -1.89
C THR A 36 9.27 -5.20 -2.02
N ASP A 37 8.50 -5.41 -3.10
CA ASP A 37 7.87 -6.69 -3.43
C ASP A 37 7.95 -6.97 -4.95
N LYS A 38 9.11 -7.41 -5.42
CA LYS A 38 9.35 -7.69 -6.86
C LYS A 38 8.83 -9.05 -7.32
N LYS A 39 8.41 -9.92 -6.41
CA LYS A 39 7.92 -11.27 -6.73
C LYS A 39 6.58 -11.26 -7.48
N ILE A 40 5.89 -10.11 -7.50
CA ILE A 40 4.67 -9.88 -8.29
C ILE A 40 4.91 -10.13 -9.79
N GLU A 41 6.13 -9.95 -10.30
CA GLU A 41 6.49 -10.26 -11.69
C GLU A 41 6.59 -11.77 -11.98
N GLN A 42 6.90 -12.61 -10.97
CA GLN A 42 7.42 -13.96 -11.18
C GLN A 42 6.39 -15.10 -11.07
N ASN A 43 5.13 -14.84 -10.71
CA ASN A 43 4.07 -15.87 -10.62
C ASN A 43 4.51 -17.19 -9.93
N ALA A 44 4.67 -17.21 -8.59
CA ALA A 44 4.37 -18.40 -7.76
C ALA A 44 4.54 -18.10 -6.26
N ASN A 45 3.54 -18.53 -5.48
CA ASN A 45 3.55 -18.69 -4.02
C ASN A 45 3.38 -17.43 -3.14
N LEU A 46 2.10 -17.05 -3.03
CA LEU A 46 1.37 -16.67 -1.80
C LEU A 46 2.16 -15.96 -0.67
N GLY A 47 2.06 -14.63 -0.62
CA GLY A 47 2.31 -13.86 0.62
C GLY A 47 1.19 -14.01 1.68
N TYR A 48 0.13 -14.78 1.39
CA TYR A 48 -1.01 -15.08 2.29
C TYR A 48 -1.51 -16.51 2.04
N THR A 49 -1.56 -17.37 3.06
CA THR A 49 -2.23 -18.70 2.97
C THR A 49 -3.62 -18.61 3.55
N LEU A 50 -4.61 -19.15 2.84
CA LEU A 50 -5.96 -19.39 3.38
C LEU A 50 -5.90 -20.51 4.42
N TYR A 51 -5.95 -20.18 5.71
CA TYR A 51 -6.25 -21.17 6.76
C TYR A 51 -7.77 -21.28 6.92
N SER A 52 -8.32 -22.49 6.66
CA SER A 52 -9.71 -22.79 7.03
C SER A 52 -9.73 -23.44 8.42
N SER A 53 -10.14 -22.70 9.44
CA SER A 53 -10.64 -23.31 10.67
C SER A 53 -12.18 -23.35 10.61
N ARG A 54 -12.79 -24.38 11.20
CA ARG A 54 -14.20 -24.77 10.94
C ARG A 54 -15.27 -23.73 11.29
N ASN A 55 -14.96 -22.53 11.79
CA ASN A 55 -15.96 -21.48 12.05
C ASN A 55 -15.44 -20.02 11.90
N TYR A 56 -14.26 -19.80 11.31
CA TYR A 56 -13.81 -18.47 10.88
C TYR A 56 -12.74 -18.62 9.79
N LYS A 57 -12.85 -17.84 8.71
CA LYS A 57 -11.79 -17.68 7.69
C LYS A 57 -11.07 -16.37 7.98
N THR A 58 -9.99 -16.45 8.75
CA THR A 58 -9.02 -15.36 8.89
C THR A 58 -7.94 -15.52 7.83
N LEU A 59 -7.52 -14.42 7.20
CA LEU A 59 -6.30 -14.39 6.40
C LEU A 59 -5.13 -14.38 7.39
N GLU A 60 -4.55 -15.55 7.69
CA GLU A 60 -3.30 -15.62 8.45
C GLU A 60 -2.11 -15.63 7.46
N ARG A 61 -1.23 -14.63 7.62
CA ARG A 61 -0.09 -14.38 6.72
C ARG A 61 0.93 -15.51 6.83
N ILE A 62 1.45 -16.01 5.70
CA ILE A 62 2.60 -16.91 5.76
C ILE A 62 3.78 -16.11 6.26
N GLN A 63 4.46 -16.66 7.26
CA GLN A 63 5.67 -16.15 7.88
C GLN A 63 6.90 -16.35 6.98
N ASP A 64 6.76 -16.19 5.66
CA ASP A 64 7.87 -16.28 4.71
C ASP A 64 8.44 -14.87 4.47
N THR A 65 9.75 -14.75 4.60
CA THR A 65 10.52 -13.60 5.10
C THR A 65 10.69 -12.41 4.13
N GLU A 66 9.82 -12.18 3.15
CA GLU A 66 10.08 -11.17 2.12
C GLU A 66 8.82 -10.45 1.65
N THR A 67 8.22 -9.64 2.54
CA THR A 67 7.01 -8.86 2.24
C THR A 67 7.27 -7.35 2.14
N GLY A 68 8.53 -6.92 2.24
CA GLY A 68 8.94 -5.52 2.08
C GLY A 68 8.50 -4.58 3.20
N TYR A 69 7.75 -5.06 4.20
CA TYR A 69 7.21 -4.22 5.28
C TYR A 69 8.24 -3.78 6.31
N ASP A 70 9.39 -4.43 6.37
CA ASP A 70 10.43 -4.21 7.38
C ASP A 70 11.71 -3.63 6.79
N VAL A 71 11.69 -3.13 5.55
CA VAL A 71 12.90 -2.64 4.88
C VAL A 71 12.96 -1.11 4.78
N THR A 72 14.15 -0.55 4.99
CA THR A 72 14.44 0.85 4.68
C THR A 72 14.65 1.06 3.18
N PHE A 73 14.79 2.32 2.78
CA PHE A 73 15.48 2.66 1.53
C PHE A 73 16.82 1.91 1.43
N GLY A 74 17.10 1.32 0.27
CA GLY A 74 18.28 0.44 0.09
C GLY A 74 18.14 -0.96 0.69
N PHE A 75 16.93 -1.37 1.08
CA PHE A 75 16.54 -2.75 1.42
C PHE A 75 17.24 -3.35 2.65
N ARG A 76 17.47 -2.55 3.70
CA ARG A 76 17.95 -3.06 4.99
C ARG A 76 16.79 -3.34 5.93
N GLU A 77 16.79 -4.51 6.55
CA GLU A 77 15.75 -4.93 7.49
C GLU A 77 15.80 -4.18 8.82
N VAL A 78 14.62 -3.97 9.41
CA VAL A 78 14.38 -3.36 10.71
C VAL A 78 13.42 -4.24 11.50
N ALA A 79 13.91 -4.84 12.59
CA ALA A 79 13.10 -5.74 13.42
C ALA A 79 12.04 -5.03 14.27
N ASP A 80 12.31 -3.80 14.72
CA ASP A 80 11.37 -3.03 15.56
C ASP A 80 10.33 -2.30 14.68
N LEU A 81 9.16 -2.93 14.53
CA LEU A 81 8.01 -2.36 13.84
C LEU A 81 7.03 -1.64 14.78
N SER A 82 7.45 -1.24 15.99
CA SER A 82 6.58 -0.47 16.89
C SER A 82 6.26 0.94 16.37
N LYS A 83 7.09 1.47 15.45
CA LYS A 83 6.97 2.82 14.88
C LYS A 83 7.78 2.95 13.59
N HIS A 84 7.58 4.05 12.85
CA HIS A 84 8.47 4.41 11.76
C HIS A 84 9.90 4.61 12.30
N PRO A 85 10.93 3.98 11.71
CA PRO A 85 12.27 3.97 12.30
C PRO A 85 13.03 5.28 12.10
N LYS A 86 12.62 6.11 11.12
CA LYS A 86 13.23 7.42 10.83
C LYS A 86 14.74 7.34 10.57
N ILE A 87 15.18 6.24 9.97
CA ILE A 87 16.59 6.03 9.61
C ILE A 87 16.87 6.83 8.34
N HIS A 88 17.80 7.79 8.43
CA HIS A 88 18.27 8.57 7.29
C HIS A 88 19.32 7.79 6.50
N VAL A 89 18.92 7.23 5.35
CA VAL A 89 19.80 6.51 4.43
C VAL A 89 20.33 7.48 3.37
N PRO A 90 21.66 7.63 3.19
CA PRO A 90 22.22 8.51 2.16
C PRO A 90 21.79 8.13 0.73
N PHE A 91 21.44 9.12 -0.09
CA PHE A 91 21.09 8.98 -1.50
C PHE A 91 21.55 10.22 -2.29
N GLY A 92 22.59 10.06 -3.11
CA GLY A 92 23.23 11.20 -3.79
C GLY A 92 23.70 12.25 -2.77
N ASN A 93 23.23 13.49 -2.92
CA ASN A 93 23.53 14.60 -2.00
C ASN A 93 22.46 14.82 -0.93
N THR A 94 21.53 13.88 -0.76
CA THR A 94 20.44 13.96 0.23
C THR A 94 20.32 12.65 1.02
N THR A 95 19.31 12.55 1.88
CA THR A 95 18.94 11.32 2.60
C THR A 95 17.50 10.95 2.33
N SER A 96 17.20 9.65 2.29
CA SER A 96 15.85 9.11 2.32
C SER A 96 15.56 8.48 3.68
N THR A 97 14.36 8.71 4.20
CA THR A 97 13.84 8.01 5.38
C THR A 97 12.81 6.95 5.02
N ALA A 98 12.66 6.63 3.73
CA ALA A 98 11.63 5.74 3.26
C ALA A 98 11.70 4.39 3.96
N PHE A 99 10.55 3.91 4.41
CA PHE A 99 10.45 2.67 5.17
C PHE A 99 9.20 1.87 4.84
N GLY A 100 9.36 0.56 4.96
CA GLY A 100 8.29 -0.41 4.82
C GLY A 100 7.83 -0.62 3.38
N ARG A 101 6.75 -1.36 3.22
CA ARG A 101 6.35 -1.90 1.91
C ARG A 101 6.02 -0.80 0.92
N TYR A 102 5.51 0.32 1.43
CA TYR A 102 5.10 1.48 0.66
C TYR A 102 6.11 2.62 0.71
N GLN A 103 7.32 2.38 1.26
CA GLN A 103 8.41 3.36 1.33
C GLN A 103 7.95 4.73 1.87
N ILE A 104 7.15 4.72 2.93
CA ILE A 104 6.60 5.93 3.55
C ILE A 104 7.75 6.74 4.16
N MET A 105 7.77 8.05 3.91
CA MET A 105 8.77 8.98 4.45
C MET A 105 8.37 9.48 5.85
N ASP A 106 9.32 9.94 6.66
CA ASP A 106 9.06 10.39 8.04
C ASP A 106 8.06 11.56 8.11
N PHE A 107 8.14 12.48 7.14
CA PHE A 107 7.25 13.64 7.07
C PHE A 107 5.84 13.22 6.62
N THR A 108 5.74 12.13 5.84
CA THR A 108 4.45 11.55 5.46
C THR A 108 3.83 10.77 6.63
N ASP A 109 4.63 10.04 7.43
CA ASP A 109 4.19 9.46 8.71
C ASP A 109 3.68 10.54 9.67
N ALA A 110 4.40 11.67 9.79
CA ALA A 110 3.97 12.79 10.61
C ALA A 110 2.63 13.37 10.13
N TRP A 111 2.44 13.52 8.81
CA TRP A 111 1.17 13.95 8.23
C TRP A 111 0.04 12.96 8.52
N ILE A 112 0.27 11.65 8.41
CA ILE A 112 -0.73 10.61 8.74
C ILE A 112 -1.19 10.75 10.19
N ARG A 113 -0.25 10.86 11.12
CA ARG A 113 -0.56 10.97 12.56
C ARG A 113 -1.37 12.23 12.86
N ASP A 114 -0.98 13.36 12.29
CA ASP A 114 -1.68 14.63 12.42
C ASP A 114 -3.09 14.56 11.81
N TYR A 115 -3.24 13.95 10.64
CA TYR A 115 -4.54 13.77 9.98
C TYR A 115 -5.49 12.92 10.84
N LEU A 116 -5.03 11.77 11.34
CA LEU A 116 -5.84 10.89 12.19
C LEU A 116 -6.28 11.61 13.47
N GLN A 117 -5.35 12.32 14.12
CA GLN A 117 -5.64 13.09 15.33
C GLN A 117 -6.67 14.20 15.09
N LYS A 118 -6.50 15.00 14.04
CA LYS A 118 -7.40 16.13 13.70
C LYS A 118 -8.81 15.71 13.36
N ASN A 119 -8.98 14.50 12.81
CA ASN A 119 -10.27 13.96 12.41
C ASN A 119 -10.85 12.97 13.45
N ASN A 120 -10.25 12.88 14.63
CA ASN A 120 -10.68 11.99 15.72
C ASN A 120 -10.76 10.51 15.31
N PHE A 121 -9.87 10.08 14.42
CA PHE A 121 -9.75 8.68 14.03
C PHE A 121 -8.83 7.91 14.98
N PRO A 122 -9.03 6.59 15.17
CA PRO A 122 -8.11 5.76 15.93
C PRO A 122 -6.68 5.89 15.39
N LEU A 123 -5.73 6.05 16.31
CA LEU A 123 -4.31 6.05 15.94
C LEU A 123 -3.89 4.66 15.46
N LEU A 124 -2.92 4.64 14.55
CA LEU A 124 -2.24 3.42 14.12
C LEU A 124 -1.09 3.15 15.11
N PRO A 125 -1.20 2.11 15.96
CA PRO A 125 -0.32 1.92 17.11
C PRO A 125 1.05 1.35 16.76
N SER A 126 1.25 0.86 15.54
CA SER A 126 2.53 0.28 15.11
C SER A 126 2.74 0.42 13.60
N TYR A 127 3.87 -0.10 13.13
CA TYR A 127 4.24 -0.30 11.73
C TYR A 127 4.15 -1.78 11.33
N GLN A 128 3.39 -2.60 12.04
CA GLN A 128 3.07 -3.94 11.54
C GLN A 128 2.35 -3.85 10.20
N PRO A 129 2.47 -4.88 9.34
CA PRO A 129 2.01 -4.81 7.94
C PRO A 129 0.57 -4.33 7.75
N GLU A 130 -0.36 -4.80 8.58
CA GLU A 130 -1.76 -4.40 8.53
C GLU A 130 -1.96 -2.89 8.76
N TYR A 131 -1.11 -2.24 9.55
CA TYR A 131 -1.16 -0.80 9.75
C TYR A 131 -0.53 -0.05 8.60
N GLN A 132 0.55 -0.57 8.00
CA GLN A 132 1.14 0.04 6.80
C GLN A 132 0.16 0.03 5.62
N ASP A 133 -0.60 -1.06 5.44
CA ASP A 133 -1.63 -1.17 4.41
C ASP A 133 -2.68 -0.07 4.59
N GLN A 134 -3.13 0.14 5.83
CA GLN A 134 -4.10 1.17 6.19
C GLN A 134 -3.53 2.58 6.03
N MET A 135 -2.24 2.80 6.33
CA MET A 135 -1.55 4.06 6.04
C MET A 135 -1.52 4.34 4.54
N CYS A 136 -1.20 3.33 3.72
CA CYS A 136 -1.16 3.49 2.27
C CYS A 136 -2.55 3.85 1.72
N LEU A 137 -3.60 3.17 2.16
CA LEU A 137 -4.98 3.49 1.77
C LEU A 137 -5.40 4.90 2.24
N LEU A 138 -4.98 5.32 3.44
CA LEU A 138 -5.21 6.69 3.93
C LEU A 138 -4.52 7.74 3.04
N LEU A 139 -3.29 7.49 2.61
CA LEU A 139 -2.60 8.41 1.70
C LEU A 139 -3.29 8.49 0.35
N ILE A 140 -3.70 7.35 -0.19
CA ILE A 140 -4.45 7.25 -1.45
C ILE A 140 -5.76 8.06 -1.37
N ASP A 141 -6.50 7.90 -0.28
CA ASP A 141 -7.79 8.55 -0.08
C ASP A 141 -7.65 10.02 0.35
N ALA A 142 -7.15 10.25 1.56
CA ALA A 142 -7.21 11.55 2.19
C ALA A 142 -6.17 12.55 1.67
N LYS A 143 -4.99 12.08 1.25
CA LYS A 143 -3.92 12.97 0.78
C LYS A 143 -3.99 13.20 -0.73
N ARG A 144 -4.40 12.18 -1.50
CA ARG A 144 -4.40 12.22 -2.97
C ARG A 144 -5.77 12.17 -3.62
N GLU A 145 -6.84 11.96 -2.86
CA GLU A 145 -8.22 11.90 -3.35
C GLU A 145 -8.39 10.89 -4.49
N ALA A 146 -7.62 9.80 -4.42
CA ALA A 146 -7.46 8.84 -5.49
C ALA A 146 -8.20 7.51 -5.24
N LEU A 147 -8.70 7.28 -4.02
CA LEU A 147 -9.37 6.02 -3.66
C LEU A 147 -10.56 5.71 -4.58
N LYS A 148 -11.30 6.73 -5.00
CA LYS A 148 -12.41 6.58 -5.97
C LYS A 148 -11.97 6.02 -7.33
N TYR A 149 -10.75 6.30 -7.75
CA TYR A 149 -10.19 5.79 -9.01
C TYR A 149 -9.57 4.40 -8.80
N VAL A 150 -8.99 4.17 -7.63
CA VAL A 150 -8.57 2.83 -7.19
C VAL A 150 -9.75 1.86 -7.23
N ASP A 151 -10.90 2.25 -6.68
CA ASP A 151 -12.12 1.42 -6.62
C ASP A 151 -12.78 1.21 -8.00
N LEU A 152 -12.44 2.01 -9.02
CA LEU A 152 -12.91 1.80 -10.41
C LEU A 152 -12.09 0.73 -11.15
N GLY A 153 -11.09 0.13 -10.50
CA GLY A 153 -10.23 -0.88 -11.08
C GLY A 153 -9.46 -0.37 -12.29
N LEU A 154 -9.39 -1.20 -13.35
CA LEU A 154 -8.72 -0.84 -14.61
C LEU A 154 -9.26 0.45 -15.26
N LYS A 155 -10.53 0.82 -15.01
CA LYS A 155 -11.13 2.05 -15.56
C LYS A 155 -10.61 3.32 -14.89
N GLY A 156 -10.14 3.23 -13.65
CA GLY A 156 -9.57 4.37 -12.91
C GLY A 156 -8.04 4.38 -12.88
N LEU A 157 -7.38 3.38 -13.47
CA LEU A 157 -5.94 3.17 -13.35
C LEU A 157 -5.11 4.40 -13.73
N GLU A 158 -5.40 5.03 -14.87
CA GLU A 158 -4.65 6.17 -15.38
C GLU A 158 -4.73 7.39 -14.44
N GLU A 159 -5.93 7.74 -14.00
CA GLU A 159 -6.14 8.89 -13.11
C GLU A 159 -5.59 8.61 -11.70
N ALA A 160 -5.69 7.37 -11.21
CA ALA A 160 -5.05 6.96 -9.98
C ALA A 160 -3.52 7.06 -10.07
N LEU A 161 -2.88 6.51 -11.11
CA LEU A 161 -1.43 6.63 -11.32
C LEU A 161 -0.99 8.10 -11.36
N ASN A 162 -1.71 8.93 -12.12
CA ASN A 162 -1.45 10.35 -12.22
C ASN A 162 -1.48 11.04 -10.84
N ARG A 163 -2.45 10.73 -9.97
CA ARG A 163 -2.54 11.33 -8.63
C ARG A 163 -1.50 10.76 -7.65
N LEU A 164 -1.28 9.46 -7.70
CA LEU A 164 -0.43 8.75 -6.73
C LEU A 164 1.06 8.95 -6.98
N SER A 165 1.47 9.33 -8.20
CA SER A 165 2.86 9.70 -8.53
C SER A 165 3.41 10.92 -7.78
N TYR A 166 2.59 11.64 -7.02
CA TYR A 166 3.06 12.67 -6.09
C TYR A 166 3.45 12.12 -4.70
N GLU A 167 3.11 10.88 -4.36
CA GLU A 167 3.64 10.20 -3.16
C GLU A 167 4.74 9.21 -3.53
N TRP A 168 4.54 8.45 -4.61
CA TRP A 168 5.47 7.41 -5.05
C TRP A 168 6.11 7.80 -6.37
N ALA A 169 7.37 8.22 -6.30
CA ALA A 169 8.12 8.75 -7.44
C ALA A 169 8.34 7.73 -8.57
N SER A 170 8.28 6.44 -8.23
CA SER A 170 8.37 5.31 -9.14
C SER A 170 7.18 5.18 -10.09
N LEU A 171 6.04 5.84 -9.79
CA LEU A 171 4.84 5.77 -10.61
C LEU A 171 4.81 6.83 -11.73
N PRO A 172 4.20 6.51 -12.89
CA PRO A 172 4.01 7.47 -13.98
C PRO A 172 3.06 8.62 -13.57
N PRO A 173 3.25 9.83 -14.14
CA PRO A 173 4.09 10.15 -15.29
C PRO A 173 5.55 10.51 -14.94
N GLY A 174 6.01 10.28 -13.70
CA GLY A 174 7.34 10.66 -13.25
C GLY A 174 7.45 12.16 -12.98
N ARG A 175 7.38 12.56 -11.69
CA ARG A 175 7.28 13.98 -11.29
C ARG A 175 8.57 14.58 -10.77
N TYR A 176 9.50 13.74 -10.33
CA TYR A 176 10.66 14.18 -9.54
C TYR A 176 12.00 14.04 -10.29
N GLY A 177 11.96 13.78 -11.60
CA GLY A 177 13.17 13.52 -12.40
C GLY A 177 13.91 12.23 -12.01
N GLN A 178 13.30 11.41 -11.14
CA GLN A 178 13.75 10.08 -10.78
C GLN A 178 13.25 9.05 -11.81
N GLY A 179 13.84 7.85 -11.81
CA GLY A 179 13.35 6.75 -12.63
C GLY A 179 11.92 6.38 -12.23
N PHE A 180 11.05 6.17 -13.22
CA PHE A 180 9.67 5.74 -13.03
C PHE A 180 9.33 4.60 -14.00
N HIS A 181 8.30 3.83 -13.69
CA HIS A 181 7.84 2.72 -14.52
C HIS A 181 6.87 3.20 -15.62
N PRO A 182 6.97 2.69 -16.85
CA PRO A 182 6.02 3.01 -17.91
C PRO A 182 4.59 2.57 -17.57
N PHE A 183 3.59 3.33 -18.05
CA PHE A 183 2.17 3.06 -17.82
C PHE A 183 1.77 1.61 -18.13
N ASP A 184 2.18 1.09 -19.28
CA ASP A 184 1.80 -0.27 -19.71
C ASP A 184 2.34 -1.35 -18.78
N ILE A 185 3.52 -1.14 -18.18
CA ILE A 185 4.09 -2.07 -17.20
C ILE A 185 3.28 -2.01 -15.90
N CYS A 186 2.97 -0.81 -15.40
CA CYS A 186 2.11 -0.66 -14.22
C CYS A 186 0.73 -1.32 -14.43
N LYS A 187 0.16 -1.18 -15.64
CA LYS A 187 -1.11 -1.80 -16.01
C LYS A 187 -1.04 -3.33 -16.02
N ASP A 188 0.03 -3.91 -16.56
CA ASP A 188 0.24 -5.36 -16.57
C ASP A 188 0.34 -5.91 -15.13
N ILE A 189 1.16 -5.27 -14.29
CA ILE A 189 1.33 -5.62 -12.88
C ILE A 189 0.00 -5.52 -12.12
N TYR A 190 -0.73 -4.42 -12.30
CA TYR A 190 -2.03 -4.23 -11.69
C TYR A 190 -3.04 -5.30 -12.11
N THR A 191 -3.11 -5.60 -13.41
CA THR A 191 -4.03 -6.62 -13.96
C THR A 191 -3.76 -7.99 -13.34
N LYS A 192 -2.49 -8.42 -13.32
CA LYS A 192 -2.08 -9.70 -12.73
C LYS A 192 -2.44 -9.78 -11.24
N SER A 193 -2.23 -8.67 -10.51
CA SER A 193 -2.59 -8.65 -9.09
C SER A 193 -4.10 -8.64 -8.87
N LEU A 194 -4.87 -7.91 -9.68
CA LEU A 194 -6.33 -7.91 -9.62
C LEU A 194 -6.90 -9.31 -9.83
N GLU A 195 -6.46 -10.01 -10.88
CA GLU A 195 -6.88 -11.39 -11.15
C GLU A 195 -6.52 -12.36 -10.01
N LYS A 196 -5.44 -12.09 -9.28
CA LYS A 196 -5.06 -12.86 -8.08
C LYS A 196 -6.06 -12.62 -6.96
N TRP A 197 -6.39 -11.37 -6.66
CA TRP A 197 -7.24 -11.01 -5.53
C TRP A 197 -8.73 -11.27 -5.76
N GLU A 198 -9.21 -11.23 -7.01
CA GLU A 198 -10.57 -11.65 -7.36
C GLU A 198 -10.83 -13.14 -7.07
N LYS A 199 -9.79 -13.97 -7.03
CA LYS A 199 -9.87 -15.40 -6.70
C LYS A 199 -9.86 -15.66 -5.19
N VAL A 200 -9.52 -14.67 -4.38
CA VAL A 200 -9.50 -14.80 -2.91
C VAL A 200 -10.91 -14.63 -2.37
N PRO A 201 -11.48 -15.62 -1.67
CA PRO A 201 -12.82 -15.48 -1.11
C PRO A 201 -12.86 -14.35 -0.08
N THR A 202 -13.68 -13.32 -0.31
CA THR A 202 -13.94 -12.29 0.69
C THR A 202 -14.63 -12.94 1.90
N PRO A 203 -14.15 -12.73 3.14
CA PRO A 203 -14.87 -13.18 4.33
C PRO A 203 -16.29 -12.61 4.30
N LYS A 204 -17.30 -13.50 4.33
CA LYS A 204 -18.71 -13.12 4.50
C LYS A 204 -19.02 -12.83 5.95
#